data_AF-A0A5C8HMF6-F1
#
_entry.id   AF-A0A5C8HMF6-F1
#
_cell.length_a   1.000
_cell.length_b   1.000
_cell.length_c   1.000
_cell.angle_alpha   90.00
_cell.angle_beta   90.00
_cell.angle_gamma   90.00
#
_symmetry.space_group_name_H-M   'P 1'
#
loop_
_entity.id
_entity.type
_entity.pdbx_description
1 polymer ?
#
loop_
_entity_poly.entity_id
_entity_poly.type
_entity_poly.pdbx_seq_one_letter_code
_entity_poly.pdbx_strand_id
1 'polypeptide(L)'
;MNIVIDWGAFAQVFAAAFVGATVLVLFYSMGLRLLVRAGRAPVVGPAEFTDAISVITEKERERAAKAAAKAAKRSPLTDGQKNLALVGAYACFAVCAGAVIFAITLIVVNH
;
A
#
# COMPACT_ATOMS: atom_id res chain seq x y z
N MET A 1 -44.16 -0.14 -14.20
CA MET A 1 -42.90 -0.62 -13.62
C MET A 1 -42.58 0.28 -12.44
N ASN A 2 -42.80 -0.19 -11.20
CA ASN A 2 -42.59 0.63 -10.00
C ASN A 2 -41.18 0.34 -9.49
N ILE A 3 -40.28 1.31 -9.61
CA ILE A 3 -38.89 1.19 -9.17
C ILE A 3 -38.87 1.62 -7.70
N VAL A 4 -38.88 0.65 -6.79
CA VAL A 4 -38.72 0.91 -5.35
C VAL A 4 -37.24 0.69 -5.03
N ILE A 5 -36.59 1.71 -4.49
CA ILE A 5 -35.19 1.63 -4.06
C ILE A 5 -35.13 0.80 -2.78
N ASP A 6 -34.36 -0.29 -2.81
CA ASP A 6 -34.00 -1.03 -1.61
C ASP A 6 -32.84 -0.31 -0.89
N TRP A 7 -33.20 0.55 0.04
CA TRP A 7 -32.24 1.29 0.87
C TRP A 7 -31.38 0.37 1.75
N GLY A 8 -31.88 -0.82 2.11
CA GLY A 8 -31.13 -1.80 2.89
C GLY A 8 -29.98 -2.40 2.08
N ALA A 9 -30.28 -2.84 0.85
CA ALA A 9 -29.25 -3.32 -0.08
C ALA A 9 -28.20 -2.25 -0.39
N PHE A 10 -28.63 -0.99 -0.55
CA PHE A 10 -27.71 0.14 -0.76
C PHE A 10 -26.75 0.33 0.43
N ALA A 11 -27.28 0.34 1.65
CA ALA A 11 -26.46 0.49 2.86
C ALA A 11 -25.47 -0.67 3.03
N GLN A 12 -25.86 -1.90 2.66
CA GLN A 12 -24.98 -3.07 2.72
C GLN A 12 -23.79 -2.94 1.76
N VAL A 13 -24.03 -2.54 0.51
CA VAL A 13 -22.94 -2.34 -0.47
C VAL A 13 -22.02 -1.22 -0.03
N PHE A 14 -22.57 -0.12 0.50
CA PHE A 14 -21.80 0.97 1.07
C PHE A 14 -20.88 0.48 2.20
N ALA A 15 -21.42 -0.26 3.16
CA ALA A 15 -20.65 -0.78 4.28
C ALA A 15 -19.54 -1.74 3.81
N ALA A 16 -19.86 -2.66 2.90
CA ALA A 16 -18.89 -3.59 2.34
C ALA A 16 -17.74 -2.86 1.61
N ALA A 17 -18.07 -1.90 0.75
CA ALA A 17 -17.08 -1.10 0.02
C ALA A 17 -16.23 -0.24 0.97
N PHE A 18 -16.85 0.39 1.96
CA PHE A 18 -16.16 1.25 2.92
C PHE A 18 -15.18 0.46 3.79
N VAL A 19 -15.59 -0.70 4.31
CA VAL A 19 -14.73 -1.59 5.10
C VAL A 19 -13.57 -2.08 4.23
N GLY A 20 -13.84 -2.54 3.01
CA GLY A 20 -12.80 -2.99 2.09
C GLY A 20 -11.75 -1.91 1.79
N ALA A 21 -12.21 -0.70 1.46
CA ALA A 21 -11.33 0.43 1.20
C ALA A 21 -10.49 0.80 2.44
N THR A 22 -11.13 0.87 3.61
CA THR A 22 -10.45 1.21 4.86
C THR A 22 -9.37 0.19 5.19
N VAL A 23 -9.67 -1.11 5.11
CA VAL A 23 -8.70 -2.19 5.35
C VAL A 23 -7.50 -2.05 4.41
N LEU A 24 -7.73 -1.96 3.10
CA LEU A 24 -6.64 -1.88 2.12
C LEU A 24 -5.77 -0.65 2.33
N VAL A 25 -6.37 0.54 2.51
CA VAL A 25 -5.63 1.79 2.69
C VAL A 25 -4.85 1.79 4.00
N LEU A 26 -5.44 1.31 5.10
CA LEU A 26 -4.76 1.23 6.39
C LEU A 26 -3.56 0.31 6.34
N PHE A 27 -3.73 -0.94 5.88
CA PHE A 27 -2.63 -1.90 5.82
C PHE A 27 -1.56 -1.47 4.81
N TYR A 28 -1.95 -0.95 3.65
CA TYR A 28 -0.98 -0.51 2.64
C TYR A 28 -0.14 0.69 3.12
N SER A 29 -0.79 1.73 3.65
CA SER A 29 -0.09 2.91 4.17
C SER A 29 0.77 2.57 5.39
N MET A 30 0.32 1.63 6.24
CA MET A 30 1.11 1.15 7.37
C MET A 30 2.31 0.32 6.92
N GLY A 31 2.13 -0.58 5.95
CA GLY A 31 3.21 -1.38 5.37
C GLY A 31 4.31 -0.50 4.79
N LEU A 32 3.96 0.54 4.03
CA LEU A 32 4.93 1.51 3.50
C LEU A 32 5.70 2.24 4.61
N ARG A 33 5.02 2.70 5.67
CA ARG A 33 5.68 3.35 6.81
C ARG A 33 6.64 2.42 7.54
N LEU A 34 6.25 1.16 7.74
CA LEU A 34 7.11 0.15 8.36
C LEU A 34 8.33 -0.16 7.48
N LEU A 35 8.13 -0.25 6.16
CA LEU A 35 9.20 -0.48 5.19
C LEU A 35 10.23 0.66 5.17
N VAL A 36 9.77 1.92 5.24
CA VAL A 36 10.65 3.09 5.39
C VAL A 36 11.39 3.06 6.73
N ARG A 37 10.73 2.73 7.83
CA ARG A 37 11.37 2.61 9.16
C ARG A 37 12.43 1.52 9.21
N ALA A 38 12.24 0.46 8.45
CA ALA A 38 13.23 -0.58 8.27
C ALA A 38 14.44 -0.18 7.39
N GLY A 39 14.43 1.02 6.80
CA GLY A 39 15.49 1.51 5.92
C GLY A 39 15.36 1.04 4.47
N ARG A 40 14.23 0.45 4.08
CA ARG A 40 13.95 0.01 2.70
C ARG A 40 12.96 0.94 2.01
N ALA A 41 13.21 2.24 2.11
CA ALA A 41 12.34 3.22 1.47
C ALA A 41 12.20 2.93 -0.04
N PRO A 42 10.97 2.78 -0.57
CA PRO A 42 10.76 2.51 -1.98
C PRO A 42 11.08 3.77 -2.80
N VAL A 43 12.34 3.87 -3.24
CA VAL A 43 12.78 4.87 -4.21
C VAL A 43 12.65 4.24 -5.59
N VAL A 44 11.57 4.59 -6.30
CA VAL A 44 11.39 4.16 -7.68
C VAL A 44 12.31 5.01 -8.58
N GLY A 45 13.13 4.34 -9.39
CA GLY A 45 13.74 4.96 -10.57
C GLY A 45 12.69 5.04 -11.69
N PRO A 46 12.81 5.95 -12.66
CA PRO A 46 11.87 6.00 -13.78
C PRO A 46 11.90 4.66 -14.52
N ALA A 47 10.79 3.92 -14.47
CA ALA A 47 10.49 2.96 -15.53
C ALA A 47 10.23 3.79 -16.81
N GLU A 48 10.54 3.24 -17.98
CA GLU A 48 10.39 3.85 -19.32
C GLU A 48 8.95 4.24 -19.73
N PHE A 49 8.09 4.62 -18.77
CA PHE A 49 6.78 5.20 -19.05
C PHE A 49 6.93 6.72 -19.04
N THR A 50 7.12 7.25 -20.24
CA THR A 50 7.27 8.65 -20.63
C THR A 50 6.02 9.51 -20.49
N ASP A 51 4.94 9.02 -19.89
CA ASP A 51 3.69 9.78 -19.82
C ASP A 51 3.10 9.74 -18.40
N ALA A 52 3.18 10.88 -17.71
CA ALA A 52 2.49 11.28 -16.48
C ALA A 52 2.57 10.31 -15.26
N ILE A 53 3.37 10.59 -14.23
CA ILE A 53 2.85 11.28 -13.02
C ILE A 53 3.91 12.07 -12.21
N SER A 54 5.22 11.92 -12.45
CA SER A 54 6.22 12.94 -12.07
C SER A 54 7.58 12.64 -12.72
N VAL A 55 8.04 13.53 -13.61
CA VAL A 55 9.39 13.47 -14.19
C VAL A 55 10.36 13.98 -13.12
N ILE A 56 10.93 13.06 -12.35
CA ILE A 56 11.97 13.36 -11.38
C ILE A 56 13.31 13.36 -12.15
N THR A 57 14.07 14.45 -12.11
CA THR A 57 15.35 14.50 -12.81
C THR A 57 16.33 13.50 -12.18
N GLU A 58 17.26 12.93 -12.96
CA GLU A 58 18.31 12.02 -12.46
C GLU A 58 19.01 12.55 -11.19
N LYS A 59 19.24 13.87 -11.16
CA LYS A 59 19.82 14.62 -10.03
C LYS A 59 18.95 14.60 -8.77
N GLU A 60 17.63 14.67 -8.91
CA GLU A 60 16.66 14.60 -7.82
C GLU A 60 16.53 13.17 -7.29
N ARG A 61 16.62 12.16 -8.18
CA ARG A 61 16.71 10.74 -7.79
C ARG A 61 17.93 10.48 -6.92
N GLU A 62 19.12 10.91 -7.35
CA GLU A 62 20.33 10.76 -6.54
C GLU A 62 20.21 11.44 -5.18
N ARG A 63 19.59 12.62 -5.13
CA ARG A 63 19.35 13.34 -3.86
C ARG A 63 18.40 12.56 -2.97
N ALA A 64 17.30 12.03 -3.51
CA ALA A 64 16.34 11.21 -2.78
C ALA A 64 16.98 9.91 -2.27
N ALA A 65 17.76 9.22 -3.10
CA ALA A 65 18.50 8.02 -2.72
C ALA A 65 19.56 8.29 -1.64
N LYS A 66 20.34 9.38 -1.79
CA LYS A 66 21.32 9.82 -0.78
C LYS A 66 20.64 10.21 0.53
N ALA A 67 19.49 10.88 0.48
CA ALA A 67 18.70 11.23 1.65
C ALA A 67 18.12 9.98 2.34
N ALA A 68 17.59 9.02 1.57
CA ALA A 68 17.10 7.74 2.08
C ALA A 68 18.22 6.92 2.73
N ALA A 69 19.39 6.81 2.09
CA ALA A 69 20.56 6.12 2.64
C ALA A 69 21.08 6.80 3.92
N LYS A 70 21.10 8.14 3.95
CA LYS A 70 21.47 8.91 5.15
C LYS A 70 20.45 8.73 6.28
N ALA A 71 19.16 8.71 5.97
CA ALA A 71 18.10 8.47 6.93
C ALA A 71 18.17 7.04 7.49
N ALA A 72 18.45 6.03 6.65
CA ALA A 72 18.67 4.66 7.08
C ALA A 72 19.91 4.52 7.98
N LYS A 73 21.02 5.19 7.64
CA LYS A 73 22.25 5.18 8.46
C LYS A 73 22.10 5.91 9.79
N ARG A 74 21.22 6.92 9.86
CA ARG A 74 20.89 7.65 11.10
C ARG A 74 19.74 7.03 11.90
N SER A 75 19.21 5.89 11.46
CA SER A 75 18.06 5.27 12.12
C SER A 75 18.44 4.88 13.56
N PRO A 76 17.67 5.32 14.57
CA PRO A 76 17.92 4.99 15.97
C PRO A 76 17.48 3.56 16.34
N LEU A 77 16.95 2.79 15.36
CA LEU A 77 16.48 1.42 15.59
C LEU A 77 17.64 0.43 15.58
N THR A 78 17.58 -0.54 16.49
CA THR A 78 18.46 -1.72 16.46
C THR A 78 18.14 -2.60 15.24
N ASP A 79 19.08 -3.45 14.84
CA ASP A 79 18.87 -4.31 13.68
C ASP A 79 17.72 -5.32 13.88
N GLY A 80 17.49 -5.77 15.13
CA GLY A 80 16.31 -6.56 15.49
C GLY A 80 14.99 -5.80 15.30
N GLN A 81 14.93 -4.53 15.67
CA GLN A 81 13.74 -3.69 15.47
C GLN A 81 13.48 -3.40 13.98
N LYS A 82 14.53 -3.24 13.18
CA LYS A 82 14.41 -3.10 11.72
C LYS A 82 13.83 -4.37 11.10
N ASN A 83 14.32 -5.54 11.51
CA ASN A 83 13.80 -6.83 11.05
C ASN A 83 12.33 -7.02 11.44
N LEU A 84 11.94 -6.67 12.67
CA LEU A 84 10.54 -6.70 13.09
C LEU A 84 9.66 -5.77 12.23
N ALA A 85 10.13 -4.55 11.95
CA ALA A 85 9.43 -3.62 11.07
C ALA A 85 9.28 -4.18 9.64
N LEU A 86 10.29 -4.89 9.13
CA LEU A 86 10.22 -5.55 7.81
C LEU A 86 9.19 -6.66 7.76
N VAL A 87 9.21 -7.55 8.76
CA VAL A 87 8.24 -8.64 8.86
C VAL A 87 6.83 -8.06 8.97
N GLY A 88 6.65 -7.02 9.78
CA GLY A 88 5.38 -6.30 9.89
C GLY A 88 4.94 -5.67 8.56
N ALA A 89 5.86 -5.05 7.81
CA ALA A 89 5.55 -4.49 6.50
C ALA A 89 5.07 -5.58 5.53
N TYR A 90 5.78 -6.72 5.46
CA TYR A 90 5.38 -7.84 4.61
C TYR A 90 4.05 -8.46 5.04
N ALA A 91 3.79 -8.57 6.34
CA ALA A 91 2.50 -9.01 6.83
C ALA A 91 1.37 -8.08 6.36
N CYS A 92 1.56 -6.75 6.43
CA CYS A 92 0.57 -5.79 5.92
C CYS A 92 0.32 -5.97 4.41
N PHE A 93 1.38 -6.15 3.60
CA PHE A 93 1.22 -6.38 2.17
C PHE A 93 0.56 -7.73 1.86
N ALA A 94 0.87 -8.78 2.64
CA ALA A 94 0.22 -10.08 2.49
C ALA A 94 -1.28 -10.01 2.79
N VAL A 95 -1.69 -9.24 3.80
CA VAL A 95 -3.11 -8.97 4.09
C VAL A 95 -3.79 -8.27 2.91
N CYS A 96 -3.15 -7.24 2.33
CA CYS A 96 -3.70 -6.56 1.15
C CYS A 96 -3.81 -7.49 -0.05
N ALA A 97 -2.76 -8.27 -0.35
CA ALA A 97 -2.76 -9.23 -1.45
C ALA A 97 -3.85 -10.29 -1.25
N GLY A 98 -3.97 -10.83 -0.02
CA GLY A 98 -5.02 -11.78 0.34
C GLY A 98 -6.42 -11.20 0.17
N ALA A 99 -6.66 -9.95 0.59
CA ALA A 99 -7.93 -9.27 0.40
C ALA A 99 -8.29 -9.08 -1.08
N VAL A 100 -7.32 -8.72 -1.93
CA VAL A 100 -7.53 -8.58 -3.38
C VAL A 100 -7.82 -9.93 -4.03
N ILE A 101 -7.02 -10.97 -3.72
CA ILE A 101 -7.23 -12.33 -4.24
C ILE A 101 -8.60 -12.85 -3.82
N PHE A 102 -8.97 -12.65 -2.56
CA PHE A 102 -10.28 -13.03 -2.04
C PHE A 102 -11.42 -12.31 -2.77
N ALA A 103 -11.32 -10.99 -2.96
CA ALA A 103 -12.32 -10.20 -3.68
C ALA A 103 -12.47 -10.67 -5.13
N ILE A 104 -11.36 -10.88 -5.84
CA ILE A 104 -11.37 -11.42 -7.21
C ILE A 104 -12.02 -12.80 -7.24
N THR A 105 -11.66 -13.67 -6.29
CA THR A 105 -12.22 -15.02 -6.21
C THR A 105 -13.73 -14.99 -5.96
N LEU A 106 -14.21 -14.13 -5.07
CA LEU A 106 -15.65 -13.93 -4.88
C LEU A 106 -16.33 -13.46 -6.17
N ILE A 107 -15.74 -12.51 -6.89
CA ILE A 107 -16.34 -12.01 -8.14
C ILE A 107 -16.36 -13.09 -9.23
N VAL A 108 -15.33 -13.92 -9.32
CA VAL A 108 -15.18 -14.90 -10.41
C VAL A 108 -15.91 -16.21 -10.14
N VAL A 109 -15.89 -16.69 -8.89
CA VAL A 109 -16.41 -18.03 -8.53
C VAL A 109 -17.86 -17.96 -8.05
N ASN A 110 -18.28 -16.83 -7.44
CA ASN A 110 -19.63 -16.67 -6.91
C ASN A 110 -20.55 -15.92 -7.89
N HIS A 111 -20.30 -16.09 -9.20
CA HIS A 111 -21.07 -15.51 -10.30
C HIS A 111 -21.75 -16.59 -11.14
#